data_AF-A0A2N2TIA4-F1
#
_entry.id   AF-A0A2N2TIA4-F1
#
_cell.length_a   1.000
_cell.length_b   1.000
_cell.length_c   1.000
_cell.angle_alpha   90.00
_cell.angle_beta   90.00
_cell.angle_gamma   90.00
#
_symmetry.space_group_name_H-M   'P 1'
#
loop_
_entity.id
_entity.type
_entity.pdbx_description
1 polymer ?
#
loop_
_entity_poly.entity_id
_entity_poly.type
_entity_poly.pdbx_seq_one_letter_code
_entity_poly.pdbx_strand_id
1 'polypeptide(L)'
;MIPPAHFDLDNATAYAAWRDCKLATHPRALADLLVEIAVPQRLTFAEREALLARCAVANMALYASPTGSDPDKDIPRQLGRQLGLTHLDANMLADDDGISPLAVAP
;
A
#
# COMPACT_ATOMS: atom_id res chain seq x y z
N MET A 1 -10.07 -4.38 -25.56
CA MET A 1 -10.09 -3.13 -24.76
C MET A 1 -9.00 -2.25 -25.31
N ILE A 2 -9.33 -1.03 -25.75
CA ILE A 2 -8.33 -0.07 -26.27
C ILE A 2 -7.59 0.49 -25.04
N PRO A 3 -6.24 0.50 -25.01
CA PRO A 3 -5.51 1.07 -23.90
C PRO A 3 -5.79 2.59 -23.79
N PRO A 4 -5.83 3.16 -22.58
CA PRO A 4 -5.86 4.60 -22.39
C PRO A 4 -4.83 5.34 -23.25
N ALA A 5 -5.17 6.53 -23.76
CA ALA A 5 -4.31 7.28 -24.67
C ALA A 5 -2.90 7.60 -24.12
N HIS A 6 -2.73 7.69 -22.80
CA HIS A 6 -1.43 7.89 -22.16
C HIS A 6 -0.54 6.63 -22.13
N PHE A 7 -1.05 5.48 -22.56
CA PHE A 7 -0.30 4.24 -22.81
C PHE A 7 -0.05 3.97 -24.29
N ASP A 8 -0.53 4.83 -25.19
CA ASP A 8 -0.14 4.80 -26.60
C ASP A 8 1.27 5.38 -26.75
N LEU A 9 2.21 4.57 -27.24
CA LEU A 9 3.62 4.94 -27.36
C LEU A 9 3.84 6.07 -28.38
N ASP A 10 2.91 6.24 -29.34
CA ASP A 10 2.97 7.30 -30.35
C ASP A 10 2.32 8.62 -29.86
N ASN A 11 1.70 8.63 -28.67
CA ASN A 11 1.00 9.79 -28.12
C ASN A 11 1.74 10.42 -26.93
N ALA A 12 2.89 11.03 -27.22
CA ALA A 12 3.73 11.69 -26.21
C ALA A 12 3.01 12.80 -25.43
N THR A 13 2.06 13.52 -26.06
CA THR A 13 1.29 14.59 -25.41
C THR A 13 0.35 14.04 -24.34
N ALA A 14 -0.38 12.96 -24.63
CA ALA A 14 -1.25 12.33 -23.65
C ALA A 14 -0.45 11.76 -22.46
N TYR A 15 0.71 11.17 -22.73
CA TYR A 15 1.62 10.70 -21.68
C TYR A 15 2.12 11.86 -20.80
N ALA A 16 2.58 12.97 -21.39
CA ALA A 16 3.08 14.12 -20.63
C ALA A 16 2.01 14.69 -19.69
N ALA A 17 0.79 14.91 -20.19
CA ALA A 17 -0.33 15.41 -19.38
C ALA A 17 -0.69 14.46 -18.23
N TRP A 18 -0.72 13.15 -18.49
CA TRP A 18 -0.96 12.14 -17.45
C TRP A 18 0.15 12.12 -16.40
N ARG A 19 1.42 12.15 -16.83
CA ARG A 19 2.59 12.15 -15.94
C ARG A 19 2.57 13.38 -15.04
N ASP A 20 2.33 14.55 -15.60
CA ASP A 20 2.33 15.81 -14.85
C ASP A 20 1.20 15.83 -13.81
N CYS A 21 0.01 15.31 -14.16
CA CYS A 21 -1.09 15.10 -13.21
C CYS A 21 -0.68 14.14 -12.08
N LYS A 22 -0.10 12.98 -12.42
CA LYS A 22 0.35 11.98 -11.45
C LYS A 22 1.38 12.56 -10.47
N LEU A 23 2.35 13.31 -10.99
CA LEU A 23 3.38 13.96 -10.18
C LEU A 23 2.79 15.05 -9.28
N ALA A 24 1.86 15.86 -9.78
CA ALA A 24 1.21 16.91 -9.00
C ALA A 24 0.39 16.36 -7.82
N THR A 25 -0.18 15.17 -7.98
CA THR A 25 -0.97 14.50 -6.92
C THR A 25 -0.14 13.67 -5.95
N HIS A 26 1.15 13.48 -6.21
CA HIS A 26 1.97 12.56 -5.42
C HIS A 26 2.22 13.11 -3.99
N PRO A 27 2.16 12.26 -2.95
CA PRO A 27 2.52 12.62 -1.58
C PRO A 27 3.88 13.33 -1.48
N ARG A 28 3.97 14.36 -0.63
CA ARG A 28 5.21 15.14 -0.40
C ARG A 28 5.81 14.91 0.98
N ALA A 29 5.06 14.32 1.90
CA ALA A 29 5.53 13.94 3.23
C ALA A 29 4.99 12.56 3.64
N LEU A 30 5.64 11.92 4.62
CA LEU A 30 5.19 10.64 5.18
C LEU A 30 3.77 10.72 5.76
N ALA A 31 3.39 11.86 6.34
CA ALA A 31 2.07 12.07 6.91
C ALA A 31 0.94 11.95 5.86
N ASP A 32 1.22 12.29 4.59
CA ASP A 32 0.24 12.17 3.50
C ASP A 32 -0.10 10.69 3.23
N LEU A 33 0.83 9.79 3.53
CA LEU A 33 0.68 8.34 3.38
C LEU A 33 0.12 7.65 4.63
N LEU A 34 0.08 8.34 5.77
CA LEU A 34 -0.27 7.73 7.05
C LEU A 34 -1.80 7.59 7.21
N VAL A 35 -2.23 6.43 7.70
CA VAL A 35 -3.58 6.13 8.15
C VAL A 35 -3.51 5.64 9.59
N GLU A 36 -4.18 6.34 10.49
CA GLU A 36 -4.37 5.84 11.86
C GLU A 36 -5.42 4.74 11.84
N ILE A 37 -5.06 3.58 12.39
CA ILE A 37 -5.91 2.39 12.44
C ILE A 37 -6.06 1.98 13.90
N ALA A 38 -7.30 1.85 14.37
CA ALA A 38 -7.54 1.46 15.76
C ALA A 38 -7.29 -0.02 16.00
N VAL A 39 -7.79 -0.88 15.10
CA VAL A 39 -7.70 -2.35 15.19
C VAL A 39 -7.38 -2.94 13.81
N PRO A 40 -6.10 -3.25 13.51
CA PRO A 40 -5.65 -3.71 12.19
C PRO A 40 -6.36 -4.97 11.69
N GLN A 41 -6.78 -5.83 12.61
CA GLN A 41 -7.52 -7.07 12.34
C GLN A 41 -8.98 -6.83 11.91
N ARG A 42 -9.50 -5.61 12.10
CA ARG A 42 -10.92 -5.26 11.90
C ARG A 42 -11.06 -3.83 11.38
N LEU A 43 -10.60 -3.59 10.15
CA LEU A 43 -10.73 -2.30 9.49
C LEU A 43 -12.19 -1.89 9.42
N THR A 44 -12.45 -0.65 9.82
CA THR A 44 -13.66 0.06 9.44
C THR A 44 -13.64 0.31 7.93
N PHE A 45 -14.83 0.60 7.38
CA PHE A 45 -14.95 1.02 5.98
C PHE A 45 -14.07 2.25 5.69
N ALA A 46 -14.05 3.23 6.59
CA ALA A 46 -13.28 4.46 6.43
C ALA A 46 -11.76 4.21 6.41
N GLU A 47 -11.25 3.38 7.31
CA GLU A 47 -9.82 3.02 7.35
C GLU A 47 -9.42 2.26 6.07
N ARG A 48 -10.26 1.31 5.63
CA ARG A 48 -10.02 0.56 4.39
C ARG A 48 -9.97 1.47 3.16
N GLU A 49 -10.94 2.35 3.00
CA GLU A 49 -10.96 3.30 1.87
C GLU A 49 -9.78 4.27 1.94
N ALA A 50 -9.39 4.71 3.14
CA ALA A 50 -8.23 5.59 3.33
C ALA A 50 -6.91 4.93 2.89
N LEU A 51 -6.73 3.63 3.15
CA LEU A 51 -5.59 2.84 2.67
C LEU A 51 -5.61 2.72 1.14
N LEU A 52 -6.75 2.31 0.57
CA LEU A 52 -6.88 2.11 -0.88
C LEU A 52 -6.70 3.42 -1.67
N ALA A 53 -7.22 4.54 -1.17
CA ALA A 53 -7.05 5.85 -1.79
C ALA A 53 -5.58 6.26 -1.88
N ARG A 54 -4.80 6.01 -0.83
CA ARG A 54 -3.34 6.29 -0.83
C ARG A 54 -2.60 5.36 -1.79
N CYS A 55 -2.92 4.07 -1.78
CA CYS A 55 -2.36 3.12 -2.74
C CYS A 55 -2.68 3.50 -4.18
N ALA A 56 -3.88 4.01 -4.48
CA ALA A 56 -4.26 4.42 -5.83
C ALA A 56 -3.41 5.59 -6.37
N VAL A 57 -2.96 6.49 -5.49
CA VAL A 57 -2.16 7.67 -5.88
C VAL A 57 -0.65 7.38 -5.83
N ALA A 58 -0.19 6.69 -4.79
CA ALA A 58 1.22 6.55 -4.45
C ALA A 58 1.76 5.13 -4.54
N ASN A 59 0.92 4.14 -4.89
CA ASN A 59 1.25 2.72 -4.87
C ASN A 59 1.70 2.20 -3.48
N MET A 60 1.38 2.95 -2.41
CA MET A 60 1.78 2.66 -1.04
C MET A 60 0.84 3.39 -0.06
N ALA A 61 0.69 2.81 1.13
CA ALA A 61 0.12 3.47 2.31
C ALA A 61 0.94 3.05 3.55
N LEU A 62 0.98 3.91 4.55
CA LEU A 62 1.56 3.62 5.86
C LEU A 62 0.41 3.56 6.88
N TYR A 63 0.46 2.66 7.84
CA TYR A 63 -0.49 2.67 8.94
C TYR A 63 0.21 2.71 10.29
N ALA A 64 -0.41 3.43 11.22
CA ALA A 64 -0.06 3.42 12.63
C ALA A 64 -1.22 2.82 13.42
N SER A 65 -0.89 2.05 14.45
CA SER A 65 -1.88 1.37 15.29
C SER A 65 -1.28 1.12 16.68
N PRO A 66 -2.09 1.13 17.75
CA PRO A 66 -1.62 0.88 19.11
C PRO A 66 -1.40 -0.62 19.39
N THR A 67 -0.65 -1.33 18.54
CA THR A 67 -0.33 -2.77 18.69
C THR A 67 0.89 -3.03 19.58
N GLY A 68 1.54 -1.98 20.11
CA GLY A 68 2.71 -2.12 20.96
C GLY A 68 3.96 -2.59 20.21
N SER A 69 4.93 -3.12 20.95
CA SER A 69 6.25 -3.52 20.46
C SER A 69 6.40 -5.02 20.18
N ASP A 70 5.33 -5.80 20.31
CA ASP A 70 5.34 -7.25 20.06
C ASP A 70 4.77 -7.52 18.65
N PRO A 71 5.62 -7.81 17.65
CA PRO A 71 5.21 -7.89 16.25
C PRO A 71 4.62 -9.26 15.93
N ASP A 72 3.41 -9.52 16.42
CA ASP A 72 2.63 -10.67 15.96
C ASP A 72 2.40 -10.56 14.44
N LYS A 73 2.93 -11.53 13.70
CA LYS A 73 2.79 -11.61 12.23
C LYS A 73 1.35 -11.74 11.77
N ASP A 74 0.44 -12.15 12.64
CA ASP A 74 -0.98 -12.17 12.31
C ASP A 74 -1.57 -10.77 12.16
N ILE A 75 -0.95 -9.73 12.73
CA ILE A 75 -1.36 -8.33 12.53
C ILE A 75 -1.32 -7.95 11.04
N PRO A 76 -0.14 -7.94 10.36
CA PRO A 76 -0.09 -7.63 8.93
C PRO A 76 -0.81 -8.68 8.07
N ARG A 77 -0.86 -9.96 8.49
CA ARG A 77 -1.60 -11.02 7.76
C ARG A 77 -3.09 -10.72 7.69
N GLN A 78 -3.72 -10.42 8.84
CA GLN A 78 -5.16 -10.17 8.91
C GLN A 78 -5.53 -8.82 8.29
N LEU A 79 -4.69 -7.79 8.43
CA LEU A 79 -4.85 -6.54 7.72
C LEU A 79 -4.80 -6.76 6.19
N GLY A 80 -3.79 -7.48 5.70
CA GLY A 80 -3.64 -7.77 4.27
C GLY A 80 -4.83 -8.53 3.69
N ARG A 81 -5.36 -9.52 4.40
CA ARG A 81 -6.56 -10.28 3.97
C ARG A 81 -7.78 -9.38 3.72
N GLN A 82 -8.00 -8.36 4.56
CA GLN A 82 -9.10 -7.40 4.39
C GLN A 82 -8.94 -6.48 3.16
N LEU A 83 -7.71 -6.41 2.62
CA LEU A 83 -7.35 -5.70 1.39
C LEU A 83 -7.24 -6.65 0.17
N GLY A 84 -7.53 -7.94 0.34
CA GLY A 84 -7.47 -8.95 -0.73
C GLY A 84 -6.13 -9.67 -0.86
N LEU A 85 -5.14 -9.36 -0.02
CA LEU A 85 -3.82 -10.00 0.00
C LEU A 85 -3.90 -11.38 0.68
N THR A 86 -4.41 -12.36 -0.06
CA THR A 86 -4.71 -13.71 0.45
C THR A 86 -3.71 -14.77 -0.02
N HIS A 87 -2.96 -14.48 -1.08
CA HIS A 87 -1.98 -15.38 -1.68
C HIS A 87 -0.60 -14.76 -1.48
N LEU A 88 0.06 -15.13 -0.38
CA LEU A 88 1.39 -14.64 -0.04
C LEU A 88 2.45 -15.50 -0.74
N ASP A 89 3.48 -14.85 -1.26
CA ASP A 89 4.65 -15.53 -1.82
C ASP A 89 5.64 -15.81 -0.69
N ALA A 90 6.06 -17.07 -0.57
CA ALA A 90 7.17 -17.45 0.30
C ALA A 90 8.48 -17.10 -0.41
N ASN A 91 8.75 -15.79 -0.53
CA ASN A 91 10.00 -15.30 -1.10
C ASN A 91 11.19 -15.82 -0.27
N MET A 92 12.41 -15.81 -0.83
CA MET A 92 13.59 -16.43 -0.17
C MET A 92 13.91 -15.90 1.24
N LEU A 93 13.38 -14.75 1.65
CA LEU A 93 13.60 -14.11 2.95
C LEU A 93 12.34 -14.09 3.82
N ALA A 94 11.25 -14.65 3.34
CA ALA A 94 10.04 -14.86 4.11
C ALA A 94 10.14 -16.21 4.81
N ASP A 95 9.58 -16.28 6.02
CA ASP A 95 9.31 -17.58 6.61
C ASP A 95 8.25 -18.31 5.75
N ASP A 96 7.98 -19.57 6.07
CA ASP A 96 6.99 -20.42 5.36
C ASP A 96 5.59 -19.78 5.27
N ASP A 97 5.34 -18.73 6.06
CA ASP A 97 4.11 -17.98 6.14
C ASP A 97 4.01 -16.78 5.19
N GLY A 98 5.05 -16.53 4.38
CA GLY A 98 5.12 -15.46 3.39
C GLY A 98 5.34 -14.06 3.98
N ILE A 99 5.70 -13.94 5.26
CA ILE A 99 5.90 -12.66 5.95
C ILE A 99 7.32 -12.57 6.53
N SER A 100 8.10 -11.61 6.04
CA SER A 100 9.44 -11.31 6.54
C SER A 100 9.39 -10.32 7.71
N PRO A 101 9.94 -10.65 8.90
CA PRO A 101 10.21 -9.66 9.94
C PRO A 101 11.23 -8.63 9.45
N LEU A 102 11.00 -7.35 9.75
CA LEU A 102 12.00 -6.30 9.59
C LEU A 102 12.56 -5.93 10.97
N ALA A 103 13.88 -6.08 11.13
CA ALA A 103 14.60 -5.70 12.35
C ALA A 103 15.83 -4.86 11.98
N VAL A 104 16.19 -3.91 12.85
CA VAL A 104 17.43 -3.14 12.70
C VAL A 104 18.59 -3.99 13.24
N ALA A 105 19.65 -4.14 12.45
CA ALA A 105 20.87 -4.79 12.94
C ALA A 105 21.48 -3.97 14.09
N PRO A 106 21.92 -4.61 15.18
CA PRO A 106 22.53 -3.92 16.32
C PRO A 106 23.83 -3.20 15.97
#